data_AF-A0A6G1DLF9-F1
#
_entry.id   AF-A0A6G1DLF9-F1
#
_cell.length_a   1.000
_cell.length_b   1.000
_cell.length_c   1.000
_cell.angle_alpha   90.00
_cell.angle_beta   90.00
_cell.angle_gamma   90.00
#
_symmetry.space_group_name_H-M   'P 1'
#
loop_
_entity.id
_entity.type
_entity.pdbx_description
1 polymer ?
#
loop_
_entity_poly.entity_id
_entity_poly.type
_entity_poly.pdbx_seq_one_letter_code
_entity_poly.pdbx_strand_id
1 'polypeptide(L)'
;MTMASLYRHVLPSPLAVEFASEEGKRLFAEALQSETLQGFFYLISCFQTLSKPTFCSLASLSIILNALTIDPSRQWKGPWRWFDESMLDCCEHLDKVKAEGKVRPLERTTYPAIN
;
A
#
# COMPACT_ATOMS: atom_id res chain seq x y z
N MET A 1 26.93 -17.91 -1.26
CA MET A 1 26.85 -16.96 -0.13
C MET A 1 25.52 -17.17 0.56
N THR A 2 25.52 -17.54 1.84
CA THR A 2 24.30 -17.58 2.66
C THR A 2 23.91 -16.14 3.02
N MET A 3 22.70 -15.71 2.67
CA MET A 3 22.19 -14.41 3.11
C MET A 3 21.89 -14.45 4.61
N ALA A 4 22.42 -13.49 5.36
CA ALA A 4 22.03 -13.28 6.75
C ALA A 4 20.55 -12.89 6.82
N SER A 5 19.80 -13.51 7.73
CA SER A 5 18.42 -13.10 8.02
C SER A 5 18.41 -11.77 8.78
N LEU A 6 17.40 -10.95 8.51
CA LEU A 6 17.19 -9.66 9.17
C LEU A 6 15.88 -9.71 9.97
N TYR A 7 15.92 -9.30 11.24
CA TYR A 7 14.75 -9.20 12.10
C TYR A 7 14.56 -7.75 12.56
N ARG A 8 13.66 -7.04 11.86
CA ARG A 8 13.28 -5.63 12.06
C ARG A 8 14.46 -4.63 11.96
N HIS A 9 14.11 -3.36 11.72
CA HIS A 9 15.03 -2.25 11.91
C HIS A 9 14.68 -1.52 13.20
N VAL A 10 15.70 -1.05 13.91
CA VAL A 10 15.50 -0.10 15.01
C VAL A 10 15.02 1.21 14.41
N LEU A 11 13.95 1.78 14.98
CA LEU A 11 13.41 3.04 14.50
C LEU A 11 14.41 4.17 14.77
N PRO A 12 14.61 5.10 13.81
CA PRO A 12 15.50 6.23 14.01
C PRO A 12 14.91 7.20 15.03
N SER A 13 15.55 7.30 16.20
CA SER A 13 15.21 8.29 17.23
C SER A 13 16.02 9.58 16.99
N PRO A 14 15.42 10.78 17.17
CA PRO A 14 14.06 11.06 17.66
C PRO A 14 12.99 11.18 16.55
N LEU A 15 13.34 10.90 15.29
CA LEU A 15 12.50 11.21 14.12
C LEU A 15 11.25 10.32 13.99
N ALA A 16 11.30 9.09 14.52
CA ALA A 16 10.22 8.12 14.43
C ALA A 16 9.81 7.62 15.82
N VAL A 17 8.50 7.54 16.03
CA VAL A 17 7.88 6.98 17.25
C VAL A 17 7.19 5.67 16.88
N GLU A 18 7.42 4.61 17.66
CA GLU A 18 6.73 3.34 17.45
C GLU A 18 5.23 3.51 17.73
N PHE A 19 4.39 3.13 16.77
CA PHE A 19 2.93 3.33 16.84
C PHE A 19 2.29 2.71 18.09
N ALA A 20 2.76 1.52 18.50
CA ALA A 20 2.23 0.79 19.65
C ALA A 20 2.82 1.23 21.01
N SER A 21 3.75 2.19 21.03
CA SER A 21 4.31 2.75 22.27
C SER A 21 3.31 3.65 22.99
N GLU A 22 3.55 3.95 24.26
CA GLU A 22 2.71 4.89 25.02
C GLU A 22 2.67 6.28 24.37
N GLU A 23 3.81 6.75 23.85
CA GLU A 23 3.88 8.01 23.11
C GLU A 23 3.11 7.94 21.79
N GLY A 24 3.23 6.83 21.04
CA GLY A 24 2.49 6.62 19.80
C GLY A 24 0.97 6.63 20.01
N LYS A 25 0.49 5.96 21.06
CA LYS A 25 -0.92 5.96 21.46
C LYS A 25 -1.40 7.36 21.85
N ARG A 26 -0.58 8.13 22.58
CA ARG A 26 -0.89 9.52 22.95
C ARG A 26 -1.06 10.40 21.72
N LEU A 27 -0.07 10.39 20.81
CA LEU A 27 -0.12 11.16 19.55
C LEU A 27 -1.34 10.78 18.69
N PHE A 28 -1.65 9.48 18.61
CA PHE A 28 -2.84 9.01 17.89
C PHE A 28 -4.14 9.55 18.52
N ALA A 29 -4.26 9.50 19.85
CA ALA A 29 -5.44 10.01 20.55
C ALA A 29 -5.60 11.52 20.35
N GLU A 30 -4.52 12.30 20.38
CA GLU A 30 -4.53 13.74 20.10
C GLU A 30 -4.97 14.04 18.66
N ALA A 31 -4.44 13.30 17.67
CA ALA A 31 -4.85 13.45 16.27
C ALA A 31 -6.32 13.04 16.04
N LEU A 32 -6.80 12.02 16.75
CA LEU A 32 -8.19 11.59 16.69
C LEU A 32 -9.14 12.64 17.31
N GLN A 33 -8.79 13.19 18.49
CA GLN A 33 -9.57 14.25 19.16
C GLN A 33 -9.60 15.55 18.35
N SER A 34 -8.54 15.84 17.59
CA SER A 34 -8.48 16.98 16.67
C SER A 34 -9.14 16.74 15.31
N GLU A 35 -9.77 15.58 15.12
CA GLU A 35 -10.47 15.19 13.89
C GLU A 35 -9.58 15.15 12.62
N THR A 36 -8.26 15.15 12.77
CA THR A 36 -7.32 15.12 11.62
C THR A 36 -7.07 13.70 11.09
N LEU A 37 -7.56 12.68 11.79
CA LEU A 37 -7.25 11.28 11.53
C LEU A 37 -8.45 10.46 10.99
N GLN A 38 -9.53 11.11 10.54
CA GLN A 38 -10.76 10.41 10.10
C GLN A 38 -10.53 9.39 8.98
N GLY A 39 -9.58 9.67 8.06
CA GLY A 39 -9.22 8.76 6.98
C GLY A 39 -8.64 7.41 7.44
N PHE A 40 -8.08 7.36 8.65
CA PHE A 40 -7.45 6.16 9.20
C PHE A 40 -8.43 5.00 9.33
N PHE A 41 -9.69 5.25 9.72
CA PHE A 41 -10.68 4.19 9.92
C PHE A 41 -10.96 3.41 8.62
N TYR A 42 -11.01 4.11 7.49
CA TYR A 42 -11.17 3.46 6.19
C TYR A 42 -9.91 2.69 5.81
N LEU A 43 -8.74 3.32 5.93
CA LEU A 43 -7.46 2.70 5.56
C LEU A 43 -7.14 1.46 6.39
N ILE A 44 -7.36 1.50 7.72
CA ILE A 44 -7.05 0.38 8.62
C ILE A 44 -7.97 -0.81 8.37
N SER A 45 -9.23 -0.58 7.98
CA SER A 45 -10.18 -1.64 7.65
C SER A 45 -9.77 -2.45 6.40
N CYS A 46 -8.97 -1.85 5.53
CA CYS A 46 -8.43 -2.46 4.32
C CYS A 46 -6.94 -2.81 4.43
N PHE A 47 -6.33 -2.67 5.61
CA PHE A 47 -4.89 -2.84 5.77
C PHE A 47 -4.43 -4.25 5.40
N GLN A 48 -3.35 -4.33 4.63
CA GLN A 48 -2.73 -5.59 4.22
C GLN A 48 -1.22 -5.55 4.41
N THR A 49 -0.67 -6.69 4.82
CA THR A 49 0.78 -6.90 4.88
C THR A 49 1.32 -7.15 3.47
N LEU A 50 2.47 -6.55 3.14
CA LEU A 50 3.15 -6.74 1.86
C LEU A 50 3.55 -8.21 1.68
N SER A 51 3.20 -8.85 0.55
CA SER A 51 3.72 -10.20 0.27
C SER A 51 5.21 -10.18 -0.10
N LYS A 52 5.71 -9.04 -0.60
CA LYS A 52 7.11 -8.84 -0.99
C LYS A 52 7.60 -7.44 -0.61
N PRO A 53 8.90 -7.27 -0.27
CA PRO A 53 9.46 -5.96 0.05
C PRO A 53 9.29 -4.91 -1.07
N THR A 54 9.25 -5.34 -2.33
CA THR A 54 9.13 -4.48 -3.51
C THR A 54 7.69 -4.09 -3.87
N PHE A 55 6.68 -4.63 -3.17
CA PHE A 55 5.27 -4.39 -3.49
C PHE A 55 4.62 -3.28 -2.66
N CYS A 56 5.40 -2.48 -1.93
CA CYS A 56 4.88 -1.42 -1.06
C CYS A 56 3.92 -0.45 -1.77
N SER A 57 4.22 -0.08 -3.02
CA SER A 57 3.38 0.80 -3.83
C SER A 57 2.07 0.14 -4.27
N LEU A 58 2.13 -1.13 -4.71
CA LEU A 58 0.94 -1.89 -5.14
C LEU A 58 0.00 -2.18 -3.98
N ALA A 59 0.54 -2.57 -2.82
CA ALA A 59 -0.24 -2.79 -1.62
C ALA A 59 -0.91 -1.49 -1.14
N SER A 60 -0.17 -0.37 -1.15
CA SER A 60 -0.71 0.94 -0.78
C SER A 60 -1.85 1.34 -1.71
N LEU A 61 -1.68 1.17 -3.03
CA LEU A 61 -2.72 1.48 -4.01
C LEU A 61 -3.95 0.60 -3.79
N SER A 62 -3.76 -0.70 -3.57
CA SER A 62 -4.87 -1.62 -3.28
C SER A 62 -5.63 -1.23 -2.00
N ILE A 63 -4.93 -0.84 -0.92
CA ILE A 63 -5.57 -0.33 0.31
C ILE A 63 -6.43 0.90 0.00
N ILE A 64 -5.87 1.86 -0.75
CA ILE A 64 -6.57 3.11 -1.10
C ILE A 64 -7.81 2.82 -1.96
N LEU A 65 -7.69 1.99 -3.00
CA LEU A 65 -8.81 1.66 -3.89
C LEU A 65 -9.94 0.95 -3.13
N ASN A 66 -9.60 0.04 -2.22
CA ASN A 66 -10.58 -0.64 -1.37
C ASN A 66 -11.21 0.32 -0.35
N ALA A 67 -10.43 1.20 0.28
CA ALA A 67 -10.91 2.20 1.24
C ALA A 67 -11.86 3.21 0.57
N LEU A 68 -11.66 3.50 -0.71
CA LEU A 68 -12.56 4.30 -1.57
C LEU A 68 -13.76 3.50 -2.09
N THR A 69 -13.91 2.24 -1.71
CA THR A 69 -15.00 1.34 -2.15
C THR A 69 -15.12 1.19 -3.67
N ILE A 70 -13.98 1.26 -4.37
CA ILE A 70 -13.95 1.10 -5.83
C ILE A 70 -14.09 -0.39 -6.16
N ASP A 71 -14.96 -0.69 -7.12
CA ASP A 71 -15.18 -2.05 -7.58
C ASP A 71 -14.15 -2.43 -8.66
N PRO A 72 -13.29 -3.46 -8.43
CA PRO A 72 -12.31 -3.88 -9.42
C PRO A 72 -12.95 -4.50 -10.68
N SER A 73 -14.26 -4.81 -10.65
CA SER A 73 -14.98 -5.46 -11.76
C SER A 73 -14.36 -6.80 -12.20
N ARG A 74 -13.53 -7.38 -11.34
CA ARG A 74 -12.80 -8.63 -11.52
C ARG A 74 -12.86 -9.42 -10.21
N GLN A 75 -12.94 -10.74 -10.32
CA GLN A 75 -12.88 -11.62 -9.16
C GLN A 75 -11.45 -11.67 -8.60
N TRP A 76 -11.34 -11.63 -7.27
CA TRP A 76 -10.09 -11.86 -6.55
C TRP A 76 -10.01 -13.29 -6.03
N LYS A 77 -10.95 -13.70 -5.19
CA LYS A 77 -11.01 -15.03 -4.56
C LYS A 77 -12.43 -15.58 -4.61
N GLY A 78 -12.66 -16.64 -5.38
CA GLY A 78 -14.01 -17.16 -5.58
C GLY A 78 -14.96 -16.06 -6.10
N PRO A 79 -16.17 -15.90 -5.52
CA PRO A 79 -17.11 -14.85 -5.97
C PRO A 79 -16.72 -13.44 -5.48
N TRP A 80 -15.69 -13.30 -4.63
CA TRP A 80 -15.35 -12.04 -3.99
C TRP A 80 -14.58 -11.11 -4.94
N ARG A 81 -14.92 -9.82 -4.90
CA ARG A 81 -14.26 -8.74 -5.65
C ARG A 81 -13.62 -7.78 -4.66
N TRP A 82 -12.32 -7.64 -4.77
CA TRP A 82 -11.49 -6.84 -3.88
C TRP A 82 -10.16 -6.55 -4.57
N PHE A 83 -9.56 -5.37 -4.36
CA PHE A 83 -8.22 -5.13 -4.88
C PHE A 83 -7.15 -5.85 -4.07
N ASP A 84 -6.28 -6.54 -4.77
CA ASP A 84 -5.06 -7.18 -4.26
C ASP A 84 -3.88 -6.69 -5.09
N GLU A 85 -2.70 -6.60 -4.48
CA GLU A 85 -1.49 -6.12 -5.14
C GLU A 85 -1.14 -6.91 -6.43
N SER A 86 -1.54 -8.18 -6.53
CA SER A 86 -1.37 -9.01 -7.74
C SER A 86 -2.30 -8.64 -8.90
N MET A 87 -3.34 -7.82 -8.68
CA MET A 87 -4.28 -7.39 -9.71
C MET A 87 -3.86 -6.10 -10.42
N LEU A 88 -2.79 -5.45 -9.95
CA LEU A 88 -2.34 -4.13 -10.39
C LEU A 88 -1.17 -4.23 -11.39
N ASP A 89 -1.43 -4.89 -12.53
CA ASP A 89 -0.46 -5.21 -13.58
C ASP A 89 -0.54 -4.33 -14.85
N CYS A 90 -1.37 -3.28 -14.83
CA CYS A 90 -1.75 -2.55 -16.04
C CYS A 90 -0.69 -1.60 -16.62
N CYS A 91 0.29 -1.16 -15.83
CA CYS A 91 1.27 -0.13 -16.24
C CYS A 91 2.72 -0.66 -16.32
N GLU A 92 2.99 -1.80 -15.70
CA GLU A 92 4.28 -2.49 -15.73
C GLU A 92 4.07 -3.97 -15.38
N HIS A 93 4.83 -4.88 -16.00
CA HIS A 93 4.78 -6.29 -15.63
C HIS A 93 5.19 -6.49 -14.17
N LEU A 94 4.40 -7.29 -13.44
CA LEU A 94 4.63 -7.58 -12.02
C LEU A 94 6.01 -8.19 -11.74
N ASP A 95 6.60 -8.94 -12.68
CA ASP A 95 7.96 -9.48 -12.54
C ASP A 95 9.01 -8.39 -12.46
N LYS A 96 8.81 -7.30 -13.19
CA LYS A 96 9.70 -6.14 -13.15
C LYS A 96 9.48 -5.29 -11.90
N VAL A 97 8.22 -5.08 -11.49
CA VAL A 97 7.92 -4.43 -10.20
C VAL A 97 8.51 -5.24 -9.04
N LYS A 98 8.45 -6.57 -9.11
CA LYS A 98 9.03 -7.47 -8.12
C LYS A 98 10.55 -7.31 -8.02
N ALA A 99 11.23 -7.09 -9.14
CA ALA A 99 12.67 -6.91 -9.18
C ALA A 99 13.12 -5.50 -8.74
N GLU A 100 12.37 -4.46 -9.13
CA GLU A 100 12.83 -3.06 -9.04
C GLU A 100 12.10 -2.21 -7.99
N GLY A 101 10.91 -2.64 -7.53
CA GLY A 101 10.07 -1.91 -6.55
C GLY A 101 9.44 -0.61 -7.08
N LYS A 102 9.46 -0.38 -8.39
CA LYS A 102 8.96 0.84 -9.02
C LYS A 102 7.75 0.55 -9.89
N VAL A 103 6.70 1.34 -9.72
CA VAL A 103 5.65 1.51 -10.73
C VAL A 103 6.03 2.75 -11.51
N ARG A 104 6.24 2.65 -12.83
CA ARG A 104 6.52 3.84 -13.65
C ARG A 104 5.32 4.79 -13.57
N PRO A 105 5.55 6.12 -13.52
CA PRO A 105 4.48 7.07 -13.80
C PRO A 105 3.83 6.68 -15.14
N LEU A 106 2.51 6.81 -15.24
CA LEU A 106 1.83 6.82 -16.53
C LEU A 106 2.39 8.01 -17.32
N GLU A 107 3.48 7.81 -18.06
CA GLU A 107 3.78 8.64 -19.20
C GLU A 107 2.52 8.57 -20.06
N ARG A 108 1.91 9.74 -20.34
CA ARG A 108 0.74 9.83 -21.21
C ARG A 108 1.00 8.96 -22.42
N THR A 109 0.34 7.80 -22.47
CA THR A 109 0.19 7.05 -23.70
C THR A 109 -0.53 8.03 -24.61
N THR A 110 0.19 8.59 -25.57
CA THR A 110 -0.44 9.28 -26.68
C THR A 110 -1.44 8.29 -27.25
N TYR A 111 -2.73 8.53 -27.03
CA TYR A 111 -3.78 7.83 -27.76
C TYR A 111 -3.42 7.96 -29.25
N PRO A 112 -3.37 6.86 -30.02
CA PRO A 112 -3.24 7.00 -31.46
C PRO A 112 -4.42 7.85 -31.92
N ALA A 113 -4.11 8.95 -32.62
CA ALA A 113 -5.13 9.78 -33.23
C ALA A 113 -6.00 8.89 -34.10
N ILE A 114 -7.31 8.91 -33.83
CA ILE A 114 -8.30 8.26 -34.66
C ILE A 114 -8.32 9.06 -35.97
N ASN A 115 -7.86 8.46 -37.06
CA ASN A 115 -8.03 8.99 -38.42
C ASN A 115 -9.50 8.89 -38.85
#